data_AF-A0A973TQU4-F1
#
_entry.id   AF-A0A973TQU4-F1
#
_cell.length_a   1.000
_cell.length_b   1.000
_cell.length_c   1.000
_cell.angle_alpha   90.00
_cell.angle_beta   90.00
_cell.angle_gamma   90.00
#
_symmetry.space_group_name_H-M   'P 1'
#
loop_
_entity.id
_entity.type
_entity.pdbx_description
1 polymer ?
#
loop_
_entity_poly.entity_id
_entity_poly.type
_entity_poly.pdbx_seq_one_letter_code
_entity_poly.pdbx_strand_id
1 'polypeptide(L)'
;MLTIRQLRKRKVGQWVLGYVAVAWALLQGLGLLSDAYGWSGVPMRVGVALSVLGFFLTLVIAWFQGERGQQKVTRLEVALIAIVVIVGGAWLWQTVRTTQEAEAAATPLVTAGIPTIEQDPSIAVLPLDNMSSGQEQQYFSDGISEELLNLLNKVPELRVIARTSSFAFKDQNLSVPEIARRLNVASILQGSVRRAGNRVRIAVQLVRATDGAQLWAETYDRNLDDIFQVQDEIAAAVVDELKIKLLKAPTVTPVDPRVYALILQAQALL
;
A
#
# COMPACT_ATOMS: atom_id res chain seq x y z
N MET A 1 -62.65 -4.40 -24.64
CA MET A 1 -62.22 -5.02 -23.37
C MET A 1 -61.66 -6.42 -23.63
N LEU A 2 -60.37 -6.60 -23.97
CA LEU A 2 -59.76 -7.94 -24.07
C LEU A 2 -58.22 -7.86 -24.19
N THR A 3 -57.53 -7.21 -23.24
CA THR A 3 -56.05 -7.08 -23.30
C THR A 3 -55.31 -7.23 -21.96
N ILE A 4 -55.92 -7.85 -20.95
CA ILE A 4 -55.24 -8.14 -19.66
C ILE A 4 -55.23 -9.65 -19.32
N ARG A 5 -56.11 -10.46 -19.92
CA ARG A 5 -56.23 -11.89 -19.57
C ARG A 5 -55.19 -12.83 -20.20
N GLN A 6 -54.42 -12.42 -21.21
CA GLN A 6 -53.44 -13.30 -21.86
C GLN A 6 -52.02 -13.26 -21.28
N LEU A 7 -51.69 -12.27 -20.44
CA LEU A 7 -50.37 -12.23 -19.77
C LEU A 7 -50.23 -13.26 -18.64
N ARG A 8 -51.32 -13.89 -18.21
CA ARG A 8 -51.37 -14.84 -17.09
C ARG A 8 -50.90 -16.26 -17.45
N LYS A 9 -50.49 -16.53 -18.71
CA LYS A 9 -50.00 -17.86 -19.14
C LYS A 9 -48.48 -17.99 -19.29
N ARG A 10 -47.70 -16.97 -18.99
CA ARG A 10 -46.23 -17.10 -19.03
C ARG A 10 -45.68 -17.29 -17.62
N LYS A 11 -45.16 -18.50 -17.36
CA LYS A 11 -44.32 -18.85 -16.19
C LYS A 11 -43.14 -17.89 -15.97
N VAL A 12 -42.90 -16.97 -16.92
CA VAL A 12 -41.91 -15.89 -16.87
C VAL A 12 -41.91 -15.13 -15.55
N GLY A 13 -43.07 -14.85 -14.94
CA GLY A 13 -43.12 -14.19 -13.62
C GLY A 13 -42.47 -15.00 -12.49
N GLN A 14 -42.63 -16.33 -12.51
CA GLN A 14 -42.02 -17.23 -11.52
C GLN A 14 -40.52 -17.35 -11.72
N TRP A 15 -40.05 -17.38 -12.98
CA TRP A 15 -38.62 -17.41 -13.30
C TRP A 15 -37.92 -16.09 -12.99
N VAL A 16 -38.59 -14.94 -13.18
CA VAL A 16 -38.05 -13.62 -12.79
C VAL A 16 -37.91 -13.51 -11.27
N LEU A 17 -38.88 -14.02 -10.50
CA LEU A 17 -38.80 -14.03 -9.04
C LEU A 17 -37.68 -14.97 -8.54
N GLY A 18 -37.59 -16.17 -9.10
CA GLY A 18 -36.51 -17.12 -8.78
C GLY A 18 -35.14 -16.56 -9.12
N TYR A 19 -35.04 -15.82 -10.22
CA TYR A 19 -33.84 -15.13 -10.64
C TYR A 19 -33.39 -14.05 -9.64
N VAL A 20 -34.31 -13.15 -9.24
CA VAL A 20 -34.00 -12.08 -8.27
C VAL A 20 -33.54 -12.67 -6.93
N ALA A 21 -34.16 -13.76 -6.49
CA ALA A 21 -33.79 -14.44 -5.24
C ALA A 21 -32.37 -15.05 -5.30
N VAL A 22 -32.00 -15.71 -6.41
CA VAL A 22 -30.67 -16.30 -6.57
C VAL A 22 -29.59 -15.22 -6.74
N ALA A 23 -29.87 -14.17 -7.51
CA ALA A 23 -28.95 -13.04 -7.67
C ALA A 23 -28.69 -12.33 -6.33
N TRP A 24 -29.73 -12.14 -5.52
CA TRP A 24 -29.60 -11.57 -4.19
C TRP A 24 -28.79 -12.47 -3.25
N ALA A 25 -29.07 -13.77 -3.22
CA ALA A 25 -28.34 -14.73 -2.39
C ALA A 25 -26.85 -14.84 -2.77
N LEU A 26 -26.52 -14.78 -4.06
CA LEU A 26 -25.13 -14.78 -4.54
C LEU A 26 -24.38 -13.50 -4.16
N LEU A 27 -25.01 -12.33 -4.29
CA LEU A 27 -24.40 -11.06 -3.85
C LEU A 27 -24.10 -11.06 -2.35
N GLN A 28 -24.96 -11.71 -1.56
CA GLN A 28 -24.82 -11.78 -0.11
C GLN A 28 -23.78 -12.81 0.35
N GLY A 29 -23.75 -13.98 -0.28
CA GLY A 29 -22.70 -14.97 -0.04
C GLY A 29 -21.31 -14.45 -0.42
N LEU A 30 -21.23 -13.64 -1.49
CA LEU A 30 -19.99 -13.02 -1.92
C LEU A 30 -19.45 -12.00 -0.90
N GLY A 31 -20.32 -11.23 -0.24
CA GLY A 31 -19.93 -10.31 0.84
C GLY A 31 -19.37 -11.06 2.06
N LEU A 32 -19.96 -12.20 2.41
CA LEU A 32 -19.47 -13.04 3.52
C LEU A 32 -18.09 -13.64 3.24
N LEU A 33 -17.82 -14.06 2.00
CA LEU A 33 -16.50 -14.57 1.62
C LEU A 33 -15.46 -13.46 1.50
N SER A 34 -15.83 -12.25 1.07
CA SER A 34 -14.88 -11.14 0.96
C SER A 34 -14.37 -10.68 2.33
N ASP A 35 -15.26 -10.63 3.32
CA ASP A 35 -14.91 -10.22 4.68
C ASP A 35 -14.12 -11.31 5.41
N ALA A 36 -14.40 -12.59 5.15
CA ALA A 36 -13.71 -13.70 5.79
C ALA A 36 -12.26 -13.91 5.30
N TYR A 37 -11.94 -13.54 4.06
CA TYR A 37 -10.61 -13.75 3.46
C TYR A 37 -9.77 -12.47 3.29
N GLY A 38 -10.32 -11.28 3.60
CA GLY A 38 -9.56 -10.01 3.60
C GLY A 38 -9.06 -9.56 2.23
N TRP A 39 -9.71 -10.00 1.13
CA TRP A 39 -9.24 -9.76 -0.24
C TRP A 39 -9.65 -8.36 -0.76
N SER A 40 -8.86 -7.34 -0.42
CA SER A 40 -9.06 -5.95 -0.87
C SER A 40 -8.27 -5.61 -2.15
N GLY A 41 -8.69 -6.14 -3.29
CA GLY A 41 -8.09 -5.81 -4.60
C GLY A 41 -9.10 -5.61 -5.72
N VAL A 42 -8.89 -4.57 -6.54
CA VAL A 42 -9.65 -4.28 -7.78
C VAL A 42 -9.67 -5.43 -8.79
N PRO A 43 -8.56 -6.18 -9.07
CA PRO A 43 -8.61 -7.23 -10.09
C PRO A 43 -9.52 -8.40 -9.71
N MET A 44 -9.75 -8.64 -8.42
CA MET A 44 -10.65 -9.70 -7.95
C MET A 44 -12.13 -9.32 -8.13
N ARG A 45 -12.49 -8.05 -7.91
CA ARG A 45 -13.86 -7.54 -8.15
C ARG A 45 -14.24 -7.65 -9.63
N VAL A 46 -13.28 -7.42 -10.53
CA VAL A 46 -13.45 -7.59 -11.98
C VAL A 46 -13.56 -9.07 -12.36
N GLY A 47 -12.71 -9.94 -11.79
CA GLY A 47 -12.77 -11.39 -12.03
C GLY A 47 -14.09 -12.02 -11.58
N VAL A 48 -14.62 -11.58 -10.44
CA VAL A 48 -15.91 -12.02 -9.93
C VAL A 48 -17.06 -11.46 -10.77
N ALA A 49 -17.02 -10.17 -11.14
CA ALA A 49 -18.03 -9.59 -12.03
C ALA A 49 -18.08 -10.31 -13.38
N LEU A 50 -16.92 -10.65 -13.95
CA LEU A 50 -16.83 -11.45 -15.19
C LEU A 50 -17.34 -12.87 -15.01
N SER A 51 -17.11 -13.50 -13.86
CA SER A 51 -17.61 -14.85 -13.57
C SER A 51 -19.14 -14.87 -13.40
N VAL A 52 -19.71 -13.86 -12.73
CA VAL A 52 -21.16 -13.68 -12.60
C VAL A 52 -21.79 -13.39 -13.97
N LEU A 53 -21.16 -12.54 -14.78
CA LEU A 53 -21.61 -12.23 -16.15
C LEU A 53 -21.53 -13.45 -17.07
N GLY A 54 -20.44 -14.22 -16.98
CA GLY A 54 -20.23 -15.46 -17.73
C GLY A 54 -21.23 -16.55 -17.34
N PHE A 55 -21.50 -16.73 -16.04
CA PHE A 55 -22.54 -17.63 -15.54
C PHE A 55 -23.91 -17.24 -16.08
N PHE A 56 -24.21 -15.95 -16.12
CA PHE A 56 -25.42 -15.40 -16.71
C PHE A 56 -25.55 -15.71 -18.20
N LEU A 57 -24.47 -15.51 -18.94
CA LEU A 57 -24.40 -15.81 -20.37
C LEU A 57 -24.66 -17.30 -20.62
N THR A 58 -24.06 -18.17 -19.81
CA THR A 58 -24.26 -19.62 -19.92
C THR A 58 -25.68 -20.05 -19.57
N LEU A 59 -26.36 -19.39 -18.63
CA LEU A 59 -27.75 -19.68 -18.29
C LEU A 59 -28.74 -19.20 -19.35
N VAL A 60 -28.47 -18.06 -20.00
CA VAL A 60 -29.26 -17.61 -21.16
C VAL A 60 -29.11 -18.59 -22.32
N ILE A 61 -27.91 -19.10 -22.55
CA ILE A 61 -27.65 -20.13 -23.57
C ILE A 61 -28.30 -21.47 -23.19
N ALA A 62 -28.27 -21.86 -21.91
CA ALA A 62 -28.92 -23.08 -21.42
C ALA A 62 -30.45 -22.99 -21.49
N TRP A 63 -31.04 -21.82 -21.19
CA TRP A 63 -32.46 -21.54 -21.38
C TRP A 63 -32.86 -21.60 -22.86
N PHE A 64 -31.97 -21.14 -23.75
CA PHE A 64 -32.18 -21.20 -25.20
C PHE A 64 -32.14 -22.64 -25.74
N GLN A 65 -31.22 -23.47 -25.25
CA GLN A 65 -31.15 -24.90 -25.65
C GLN A 65 -32.24 -25.75 -25.00
N GLY A 66 -32.77 -25.35 -23.84
CA GLY A 66 -33.74 -26.13 -23.07
C GLY A 66 -35.17 -26.13 -23.59
N GLU A 67 -35.60 -25.14 -24.39
CA GLU A 67 -37.00 -25.06 -24.85
C GLU A 67 -37.22 -25.01 -26.37
N ARG A 68 -36.21 -24.77 -27.24
CA ARG A 68 -36.47 -24.62 -28.69
C ARG A 68 -35.33 -25.06 -29.62
N GLY A 69 -35.42 -26.30 -30.09
CA GLY A 69 -34.52 -26.87 -31.09
C GLY A 69 -34.59 -26.32 -32.52
N GLN A 70 -35.22 -25.17 -32.84
CA GLN A 70 -35.30 -24.67 -34.24
C GLN A 70 -35.40 -23.14 -34.46
N GLN A 71 -34.88 -22.26 -33.58
CA GLN A 71 -34.78 -20.84 -33.93
C GLN A 71 -33.39 -20.49 -34.48
N LYS A 72 -33.34 -20.16 -35.78
CA LYS A 72 -32.16 -19.64 -36.47
C LYS A 72 -31.77 -18.32 -35.79
N VAL A 73 -30.56 -18.28 -35.25
CA VAL A 73 -29.95 -17.10 -34.63
C VAL A 73 -30.14 -15.90 -35.56
N THR A 74 -30.94 -14.93 -35.12
CA THR A 74 -31.24 -13.76 -35.95
C THR A 74 -30.06 -12.81 -35.84
N ARG A 75 -29.59 -12.26 -36.97
CA ARG A 75 -28.39 -11.39 -37.05
C ARG A 75 -28.40 -10.22 -36.04
N LEU A 76 -29.59 -9.79 -35.62
CA LEU A 76 -29.80 -8.77 -34.60
C LEU A 76 -29.32 -9.18 -33.19
N GLU A 77 -29.43 -10.46 -32.82
CA GLU A 77 -29.04 -10.94 -31.48
C GLU A 77 -27.52 -10.99 -31.34
N VAL A 78 -26.82 -11.41 -32.41
CA VAL A 78 -25.35 -11.36 -32.48
C VAL A 78 -24.86 -9.91 -32.44
N ALA A 79 -25.58 -9.00 -33.10
CA ALA A 79 -25.28 -7.57 -33.06
C ALA A 79 -25.40 -7.00 -31.64
N LEU A 80 -26.43 -7.38 -30.87
CA LEU A 80 -26.59 -6.95 -29.49
C LEU A 80 -25.47 -7.46 -28.57
N ILE A 81 -25.06 -8.73 -28.72
CA ILE A 81 -23.94 -9.29 -27.94
C ILE A 81 -22.63 -8.56 -28.27
N ALA A 82 -22.36 -8.32 -29.56
CA ALA A 82 -21.18 -7.58 -29.98
C ALA A 82 -21.14 -6.16 -29.39
N ILE A 83 -22.28 -5.46 -29.36
CA ILE A 83 -22.40 -4.13 -28.75
C ILE A 83 -22.08 -4.18 -27.26
N VAL A 84 -22.60 -5.16 -26.52
CA VAL A 84 -22.33 -5.29 -25.07
C VAL A 84 -20.85 -5.57 -24.80
N VAL A 85 -20.21 -6.41 -25.61
CA VAL A 85 -18.77 -6.69 -25.48
C VAL A 85 -17.94 -5.45 -25.80
N ILE A 86 -18.30 -4.70 -26.84
CA ILE A 86 -17.59 -3.47 -27.23
C ILE A 86 -17.75 -2.39 -26.15
N VAL A 87 -18.96 -2.17 -25.64
CA VAL A 87 -19.24 -1.17 -24.59
C VAL A 87 -18.58 -1.56 -23.27
N GLY A 88 -18.67 -2.83 -22.87
CA GLY A 88 -18.01 -3.35 -21.67
C GLY A 88 -16.49 -3.27 -21.77
N GLY A 89 -15.91 -3.62 -22.93
CA GLY A 89 -14.49 -3.50 -23.20
C GLY A 89 -14.01 -2.05 -23.22
N ALA A 90 -14.78 -1.13 -23.81
CA ALA A 90 -14.46 0.30 -23.83
C ALA A 90 -14.53 0.93 -22.42
N TRP A 91 -15.53 0.55 -21.61
CA TRP A 91 -15.66 1.00 -20.23
C TRP A 91 -14.52 0.46 -19.35
N LEU A 92 -14.15 -0.81 -19.52
CA LEU A 92 -12.98 -1.43 -18.88
C LEU A 92 -11.67 -0.74 -19.30
N TRP A 93 -11.54 -0.40 -20.58
CA TRP A 93 -10.35 0.29 -21.07
C TRP A 93 -10.25 1.72 -20.55
N GLN A 94 -11.37 2.40 -20.37
CA GLN A 94 -11.41 3.70 -19.70
C GLN A 94 -10.96 3.58 -18.24
N THR A 95 -11.45 2.60 -17.45
CA THR A 95 -11.05 2.48 -16.04
C THR A 95 -9.57 2.16 -15.86
N VAL A 96 -8.99 1.32 -16.72
CA VAL A 96 -7.54 1.03 -16.69
C VAL A 96 -6.73 2.28 -17.07
N ARG A 97 -7.18 3.05 -18.06
CA ARG A 97 -6.51 4.30 -18.48
C ARG A 97 -6.56 5.38 -17.41
N THR A 98 -7.68 5.59 -16.74
CA THR A 98 -7.79 6.60 -15.67
C THR A 98 -6.89 6.27 -14.49
N THR A 99 -6.62 4.99 -14.23
CA THR A 99 -5.71 4.55 -13.17
C THR A 99 -4.25 4.84 -13.54
N GLN A 100 -3.89 4.63 -14.81
CA GLN A 100 -2.54 4.90 -15.32
C GLN A 100 -2.26 6.40 -15.49
N GLU A 101 -3.27 7.20 -15.86
CA GLU A 101 -3.16 8.67 -15.85
C GLU A 101 -3.21 9.25 -14.44
N ALA A 102 -3.90 8.65 -13.47
CA ALA A 102 -3.82 9.10 -12.07
C ALA A 102 -2.45 8.78 -11.44
N GLU A 103 -1.81 7.68 -11.83
CA GLU A 103 -0.46 7.30 -11.41
C GLU A 103 0.64 8.10 -12.15
N ALA A 104 0.38 8.52 -13.40
CA ALA A 104 1.29 9.37 -14.20
C ALA A 104 1.10 10.89 -13.99
N ALA A 105 -0.12 11.34 -13.65
CA ALA A 105 -0.43 12.74 -13.32
C ALA A 105 -0.26 13.04 -11.82
N ALA A 106 -0.01 12.02 -11.00
CA ALA A 106 0.71 12.16 -9.75
C ALA A 106 2.21 12.42 -10.00
N THR A 107 2.53 13.32 -10.94
CA THR A 107 3.78 14.06 -10.87
C THR A 107 3.68 14.87 -9.59
N PRO A 108 4.48 14.61 -8.54
CA PRO A 108 4.43 15.45 -7.37
C PRO A 108 4.79 16.86 -7.83
N LEU A 109 3.95 17.85 -7.50
CA LEU A 109 4.23 19.29 -7.61
C LEU A 109 5.37 19.73 -6.66
N VAL A 110 6.30 18.82 -6.38
CA VAL A 110 7.49 19.01 -5.57
C VAL A 110 8.64 18.37 -6.36
N THR A 111 9.17 19.11 -7.32
CA THR A 111 10.54 18.92 -7.83
C THR A 111 11.57 19.38 -6.76
N ALA A 112 11.29 19.12 -5.48
CA ALA A 112 12.31 19.08 -4.46
C ALA A 112 12.61 17.60 -4.27
N GLY A 113 13.82 17.18 -4.65
CA GLY A 113 14.30 15.86 -4.29
C GLY A 113 14.16 15.65 -2.79
N ILE A 114 14.02 14.38 -2.37
CA ILE A 114 14.08 14.02 -0.95
C ILE A 114 15.35 14.64 -0.36
N PRO A 115 15.26 15.43 0.72
CA PRO A 115 16.44 16.03 1.32
C PRO A 115 17.42 14.93 1.73
N THR A 116 18.70 15.14 1.46
CA THR A 116 19.75 14.25 1.98
C THR A 116 20.02 14.62 3.44
N ILE A 117 20.42 13.64 4.27
CA ILE A 117 20.70 13.86 5.70
C ILE A 117 21.72 14.99 5.89
N GLU A 118 22.68 15.13 4.97
CA GLU A 118 23.69 16.20 4.97
C GLU A 118 23.14 17.60 4.71
N GLN A 119 22.05 17.71 3.95
CA GLN A 119 21.45 19.00 3.56
C GLN A 119 20.42 19.47 4.59
N ASP A 120 19.65 18.54 5.13
CA ASP A 120 18.56 18.82 6.07
C ASP A 120 18.41 17.60 7.00
N PRO A 121 19.13 17.61 8.14
CA PRO A 121 19.07 16.56 9.15
C PRO A 121 17.64 16.48 9.69
N SER A 122 16.88 15.52 9.17
CA SER A 122 15.45 15.43 9.43
C SER A 122 15.00 13.99 9.57
N ILE A 123 14.07 13.77 10.49
CA ILE A 123 13.58 12.44 10.85
C ILE A 123 12.07 12.44 11.09
N ALA A 124 11.42 11.38 10.62
CA ALA A 124 10.07 11.03 11.04
C ALA A 124 10.11 9.73 11.87
N VAL A 125 9.37 9.69 12.97
CA VAL A 125 9.17 8.47 13.77
C VAL A 125 7.80 7.91 13.42
N LEU A 126 7.78 6.73 12.77
CA LEU A 126 6.55 6.02 12.47
C LEU A 126 6.03 5.28 13.71
N PRO A 127 4.72 5.03 13.82
CA PRO A 127 4.17 4.17 14.85
C PRO A 127 4.84 2.79 14.77
N LEU A 128 5.42 2.34 15.89
CA LEU A 128 6.00 1.01 15.99
C LEU A 128 4.90 -0.04 15.91
N ASP A 129 5.16 -1.08 15.12
CA ASP A 129 4.24 -2.20 14.93
C ASP A 129 4.05 -2.97 16.25
N ASN A 130 2.81 -3.27 16.60
CA ASN A 130 2.52 -4.15 17.74
C ASN A 130 2.62 -5.62 17.31
N MET A 131 3.67 -6.31 17.74
CA MET A 131 3.87 -7.75 17.54
C MET A 131 3.54 -8.59 18.78
N SER A 132 2.75 -8.04 19.71
CA SER A 132 2.26 -8.71 20.91
C SER A 132 0.98 -9.50 20.62
N SER A 133 0.63 -10.47 21.46
CA SER A 133 -0.54 -11.34 21.26
C SER A 133 -1.90 -10.67 21.49
N GLY A 134 -1.94 -9.39 21.89
CA GLY A 134 -3.17 -8.63 22.12
C GLY A 134 -3.17 -7.31 21.36
N GLN A 135 -4.18 -7.09 20.52
CA GLN A 135 -4.40 -5.81 19.82
C GLN A 135 -4.62 -4.65 20.78
N GLU A 136 -5.14 -4.94 21.98
CA GLU A 136 -5.34 -3.94 23.03
C GLU A 136 -4.05 -3.25 23.46
N GLN A 137 -2.86 -3.81 23.15
CA GLN A 137 -1.57 -3.22 23.51
C GLN A 137 -1.04 -2.22 22.47
N GLN A 138 -1.85 -1.83 21.48
CA GLN A 138 -1.43 -0.84 20.48
C GLN A 138 -1.06 0.51 21.13
N TYR A 139 -1.76 0.91 22.20
CA TYR A 139 -1.42 2.12 22.95
C TYR A 139 0.02 2.09 23.47
N PHE A 140 0.55 0.89 23.76
CA PHE A 140 1.89 0.74 24.29
C PHE A 140 2.92 1.04 23.20
N SER A 141 2.82 0.40 22.03
CA SER A 141 3.75 0.67 20.93
C SER A 141 3.64 2.10 20.40
N ASP A 142 2.42 2.65 20.32
CA ASP A 142 2.19 4.06 19.99
C ASP A 142 2.82 5.00 21.02
N GLY A 143 2.70 4.68 22.31
CA GLY A 143 3.30 5.44 23.41
C GLY A 143 4.83 5.43 23.37
N ILE A 144 5.47 4.28 23.08
CA ILE A 144 6.92 4.22 22.86
C ILE A 144 7.32 5.11 21.68
N SER A 145 6.57 5.05 20.58
CA SER A 145 6.84 5.84 19.37
C SER A 145 6.75 7.34 19.64
N GLU A 146 5.74 7.75 20.41
CA GLU A 146 5.55 9.14 20.82
C GLU A 146 6.67 9.62 21.75
N GLU A 147 7.11 8.80 22.69
CA GLU A 147 8.21 9.17 23.58
C GLU A 147 9.55 9.27 22.82
N LEU A 148 9.83 8.35 21.90
CA LEU A 148 11.00 8.44 21.02
C LEU A 148 10.99 9.72 20.18
N LEU A 149 9.83 10.09 19.64
CA LEU A 149 9.64 11.35 18.92
C LEU A 149 9.94 12.56 19.83
N ASN A 150 9.44 12.55 21.06
CA ASN A 150 9.69 13.62 22.04
C ASN A 150 11.17 13.73 22.43
N LEU A 151 11.86 12.61 22.63
CA LEU A 151 13.28 12.57 22.94
C LEU A 151 14.11 13.12 21.79
N LEU A 152 13.83 12.69 20.55
CA LEU A 152 14.54 13.16 19.36
C LEU A 152 14.28 14.65 19.09
N ASN A 153 13.09 15.16 19.41
CA ASN A 153 12.75 16.57 19.23
C ASN A 153 13.52 17.52 20.17
N LYS A 154 14.19 16.98 21.20
CA LYS A 154 15.10 17.75 22.08
C LYS A 154 16.48 17.97 21.47
N VAL A 155 16.81 17.28 20.37
CA VAL A 155 18.12 17.35 19.74
C VAL A 155 18.21 18.63 18.91
N PRO A 156 19.14 19.55 19.24
CA PRO A 156 19.36 20.74 18.42
C PRO A 156 19.80 20.32 17.01
N GLU A 157 19.40 21.08 15.99
CA GLU A 157 19.76 20.85 14.58
C GLU A 157 19.10 19.62 13.92
N LEU A 158 18.30 18.82 14.65
CA LEU A 158 17.51 17.73 14.10
C LEU A 158 16.06 18.16 13.92
N ARG A 159 15.59 18.19 12.67
CA ARG A 159 14.18 18.50 12.35
C ARG A 159 13.32 17.25 12.50
N VAL A 160 12.47 17.22 13.52
CA VAL A 160 11.56 16.10 13.78
C VAL A 160 10.15 16.40 13.26
N ILE A 161 9.55 15.45 12.53
CA ILE A 161 8.19 15.59 12.03
C ILE A 161 7.17 15.37 13.14
N ALA A 162 6.15 16.23 13.17
CA ALA A 162 5.07 16.17 14.14
C ALA A 162 4.35 14.81 14.14
N ARG A 163 3.98 14.36 15.34
CA ARG A 163 3.27 13.09 15.59
C ARG A 163 2.07 12.89 14.67
N THR A 164 1.19 13.89 14.55
CA THR A 164 -0.04 13.79 13.72
C THR A 164 0.26 13.54 12.24
N SER A 165 1.38 14.06 11.74
CA SER A 165 1.81 13.85 10.35
C SER A 165 2.42 12.47 10.16
N SER A 166 3.32 12.04 11.06
CA SER A 166 3.95 10.72 10.98
C SER A 166 2.95 9.58 11.21
N PHE A 167 2.04 9.74 12.17
CA PHE A 167 1.08 8.70 12.55
C PHE A 167 -0.07 8.57 11.53
N ALA A 168 -0.25 9.54 10.63
CA ALA A 168 -1.20 9.43 9.53
C ALA A 168 -0.89 8.25 8.59
N PHE A 169 0.38 7.81 8.55
CA PHE A 169 0.85 6.70 7.71
C PHE A 169 0.71 5.31 8.35
N LYS A 170 0.13 5.24 9.56
CA LYS A 170 -0.15 3.97 10.22
C LYS A 170 -1.04 3.09 9.35
N ASP A 171 -0.72 1.79 9.30
CA ASP A 171 -1.46 0.78 8.53
C ASP A 171 -1.58 1.06 7.02
N GLN A 172 -0.81 2.03 6.49
CA GLN A 172 -0.73 2.27 5.06
C GLN A 172 0.32 1.37 4.43
N ASN A 173 -0.01 0.72 3.31
CA ASN A 173 0.92 -0.11 2.56
C ASN A 173 1.77 0.73 1.58
N LEU A 174 2.51 1.70 2.13
CA LEU A 174 3.42 2.56 1.35
C LEU A 174 4.87 2.20 1.63
N SER A 175 5.72 2.40 0.62
CA SER A 175 7.17 2.23 0.79
C SER A 175 7.77 3.37 1.64
N VAL A 176 8.85 3.10 2.36
CA VAL A 176 9.57 4.11 3.16
C VAL A 176 9.96 5.34 2.33
N PRO A 177 10.51 5.22 1.11
CA PRO A 177 10.81 6.40 0.28
C PRO A 177 9.58 7.22 -0.06
N GLU A 178 8.42 6.60 -0.22
CA GLU A 178 7.17 7.30 -0.50
C GLU A 178 6.65 8.08 0.71
N ILE A 179 6.67 7.45 1.89
CA ILE A 179 6.32 8.12 3.15
C ILE A 179 7.27 9.29 3.39
N ALA A 180 8.58 9.09 3.20
CA ALA A 180 9.57 10.13 3.39
C ALA A 180 9.42 11.31 2.42
N ARG A 181 9.04 11.06 1.15
CA ARG A 181 8.68 12.12 0.20
C ARG A 181 7.51 12.96 0.70
N ARG A 182 6.45 12.31 1.17
CA ARG A 182 5.24 12.99 1.65
C ARG A 182 5.51 13.80 2.92
N LEU A 183 6.41 13.31 3.77
CA LEU A 183 6.83 13.99 4.99
C LEU A 183 7.98 14.98 4.78
N ASN A 184 8.59 14.99 3.59
CA ASN A 184 9.79 15.74 3.27
C ASN A 184 10.88 15.57 4.33
N VAL A 185 11.35 14.33 4.54
CA VAL A 185 12.41 14.00 5.52
C VAL A 185 13.55 13.21 4.90
N ALA A 186 14.72 13.31 5.51
CA ALA A 186 15.93 12.62 5.09
C ALA A 186 16.07 11.20 5.67
N SER A 187 15.38 10.92 6.78
CA SER A 187 15.40 9.61 7.44
C SER A 187 14.06 9.27 8.10
N ILE A 188 13.82 7.97 8.29
CA ILE A 188 12.65 7.43 8.99
C ILE A 188 13.11 6.44 10.05
N LEU A 189 12.61 6.60 11.28
CA LEU A 189 12.68 5.61 12.34
C LEU A 189 11.40 4.76 12.31
N GLN A 190 11.56 3.45 12.20
CA GLN A 190 10.46 2.49 12.25
C GLN A 190 10.88 1.25 13.04
N GLY A 191 9.93 0.35 13.32
CA GLY A 191 10.23 -0.83 14.10
C GLY A 191 9.00 -1.49 14.68
N SER A 192 9.21 -2.37 15.65
CA SER A 192 8.16 -3.13 16.31
C SER A 192 8.39 -3.29 17.81
N VAL A 193 7.30 -3.48 18.53
CA VAL A 193 7.27 -3.75 19.96
C VAL A 193 6.54 -5.06 20.20
N ARG A 194 7.17 -5.94 20.97
CA ARG A 194 6.55 -7.18 21.48
C ARG A 194 6.66 -7.20 22.99
N ARG A 195 5.51 -7.27 23.67
CA ARG A 195 5.42 -7.39 25.12
C ARG A 195 4.86 -8.75 25.52
N ALA A 196 5.49 -9.38 26.50
CA ALA A 196 5.07 -10.63 27.11
C ALA A 196 5.26 -10.56 28.63
N GLY A 197 4.18 -10.35 29.36
CA GLY A 197 4.23 -10.12 30.81
C GLY A 197 5.06 -8.88 31.15
N ASN A 198 6.13 -9.07 31.93
CA ASN A 198 7.08 -8.02 32.31
C ASN A 198 8.23 -7.81 31.31
N ARG A 199 8.29 -8.58 30.21
CA ARG A 199 9.37 -8.49 29.22
C ARG A 199 8.91 -7.72 28.00
N VAL A 200 9.76 -6.83 27.52
CA VAL A 200 9.54 -6.04 26.31
C VAL A 200 10.72 -6.24 25.38
N ARG A 201 10.42 -6.55 24.12
CA ARG A 201 11.35 -6.53 23.01
C ARG A 201 10.99 -5.38 22.08
N ILE A 202 11.95 -4.50 21.85
CA ILE A 202 11.80 -3.37 20.91
C ILE A 202 12.82 -3.58 19.79
N ALA A 203 12.36 -3.76 18.56
CA ALA A 203 13.21 -3.74 17.38
C ALA A 203 13.04 -2.40 16.68
N VAL A 204 14.13 -1.68 16.44
CA VAL A 204 14.11 -0.37 15.79
C VAL A 204 15.10 -0.35 14.65
N GLN A 205 14.78 0.41 13.62
CA GLN A 205 15.63 0.62 12.47
C GLN A 205 15.52 2.05 11.96
N LEU A 206 16.67 2.63 11.65
CA LEU A 206 16.81 3.91 10.99
C LEU A 206 16.99 3.67 9.50
N VAL A 207 16.15 4.26 8.68
CA VAL A 207 16.09 4.04 7.23
C VAL A 207 16.34 5.35 6.50
N ARG A 208 17.16 5.32 5.46
CA ARG A 208 17.44 6.47 4.58
C ARG A 208 16.25 6.70 3.66
N ALA A 209 15.80 7.95 3.58
CA ALA A 209 14.63 8.32 2.81
C ALA A 209 14.82 8.19 1.28
N THR A 210 16.03 8.41 0.78
CA THR A 210 16.30 8.51 -0.66
C THR A 210 16.14 7.19 -1.41
N ASP A 211 16.60 6.09 -0.81
CA ASP A 211 16.69 4.76 -1.43
C ASP A 211 16.06 3.65 -0.56
N GLY A 212 15.56 3.98 0.63
CA GLY A 212 15.02 3.01 1.57
C GLY A 212 16.07 2.12 2.22
N ALA A 213 17.36 2.46 2.11
CA ALA A 213 18.44 1.68 2.70
C ALA A 213 18.42 1.77 4.22
N GLN A 214 18.55 0.63 4.90
CA GLN A 214 18.72 0.60 6.35
C GLN A 214 20.09 1.18 6.72
N LEU A 215 20.08 2.24 7.54
CA LEU A 215 21.29 2.87 8.08
C LEU A 215 21.76 2.16 9.33
N TRP A 216 20.82 1.80 10.20
CA TRP A 216 21.06 1.13 11.47
C TRP A 216 19.82 0.32 11.86
N ALA A 217 20.02 -0.76 12.58
CA ALA A 217 18.95 -1.47 13.26
C ALA A 217 19.49 -2.16 14.50
N GLU A 218 18.67 -2.20 15.54
CA GLU A 218 19.01 -2.84 16.79
C GLU A 218 17.76 -3.41 17.47
N THR A 219 17.97 -4.37 18.35
CA THR A 219 16.90 -4.99 19.13
C THR A 219 17.25 -4.95 20.61
N TYR A 220 16.33 -4.42 21.40
CA TYR A 220 16.47 -4.27 22.83
C TYR A 220 15.51 -5.20 23.55
N ASP A 221 16.06 -6.07 24.40
CA ASP A 221 15.32 -6.94 25.31
C ASP A 221 15.48 -6.42 26.74
N ARG A 222 14.38 -5.96 27.34
CA ARG A 222 14.37 -5.33 28.67
C ARG A 222 13.16 -5.73 29.50
N ASN A 223 13.22 -5.47 30.81
CA ASN A 223 12.03 -5.51 31.64
C ASN A 223 11.22 -4.22 31.43
N LEU A 224 9.92 -4.28 31.68
CA LEU A 224 9.04 -3.12 31.58
C LEU A 224 9.43 -2.02 32.57
N ASP A 225 10.00 -2.38 33.70
CA ASP A 225 10.48 -1.44 34.73
C ASP A 225 11.63 -0.55 34.21
N ASP A 226 12.38 -1.04 33.20
CA ASP A 226 13.52 -0.35 32.59
C ASP A 226 13.13 0.36 31.27
N ILE A 227 11.82 0.51 30.98
CA ILE A 227 11.33 0.96 29.67
C ILE A 227 11.77 2.39 29.31
N PHE A 228 11.91 3.26 30.31
CA PHE A 228 12.36 4.64 30.07
C PHE A 228 13.84 4.69 29.73
N GLN A 229 14.66 3.87 30.40
CA GLN A 229 16.08 3.78 30.10
C GLN A 229 16.31 3.29 28.66
N VAL A 230 15.55 2.31 28.19
CA VAL A 230 15.71 1.81 26.82
C VAL A 230 15.26 2.83 25.77
N GLN A 231 14.26 3.67 26.07
CA GLN A 231 13.88 4.77 25.18
C GLN A 231 15.01 5.79 25.05
N ASP A 232 15.67 6.15 26.15
CA ASP A 232 16.83 7.04 26.15
C ASP A 232 18.01 6.42 25.39
N GLU A 233 18.29 5.13 25.59
CA GLU A 233 19.33 4.37 24.87
C GLU A 233 19.07 4.38 23.35
N ILE A 234 17.83 4.11 22.93
CA ILE A 234 17.44 4.13 21.51
C ILE A 234 17.61 5.52 20.92
N ALA A 235 17.11 6.56 21.60
CA ALA A 235 17.21 7.93 21.11
C ALA A 235 18.67 8.38 20.96
N ALA A 236 19.52 8.05 21.92
CA ALA A 236 20.96 8.33 21.85
C ALA A 236 21.61 7.60 20.66
N ALA A 237 21.34 6.31 20.48
CA ALA A 237 21.88 5.52 19.38
C ALA A 237 21.48 6.07 17.99
N VAL A 238 20.21 6.48 17.85
CA VAL A 238 19.71 7.11 16.61
C VAL A 238 20.45 8.43 16.32
N VAL A 239 20.64 9.26 17.34
CA VAL A 239 21.35 10.54 17.20
C VAL A 239 22.80 10.31 16.82
N ASP A 240 23.47 9.33 17.44
CA ASP A 240 24.85 9.01 17.14
C ASP A 240 25.01 8.50 15.70
N GLU A 241 24.12 7.63 15.23
CA GLU A 241 24.17 7.17 13.82
C GLU A 241 23.93 8.32 12.85
N LEU A 242 22.99 9.23 13.13
CA LEU A 242 22.75 10.42 12.31
C LEU A 242 23.99 11.34 12.27
N LYS A 243 24.62 11.61 13.41
CA LYS A 243 25.85 12.43 13.51
C LYS A 243 27.00 11.83 12.72
N ILE A 244 27.20 10.51 12.81
CA ILE A 244 28.27 9.81 12.07
C ILE A 244 28.09 9.98 10.56
N LYS A 245 26.85 9.98 10.04
CA LYS A 245 26.62 10.21 8.60
C LYS A 245 26.84 11.67 8.19
N LEU A 246 26.49 12.64 9.04
CA LEU A 246 26.78 14.06 8.81
C LEU A 246 28.29 14.33 8.69
N LEU A 247 29.11 13.58 9.44
CA LEU A 247 30.57 13.75 9.47
C LEU A 247 31.31 12.97 8.36
N LYS A 248 30.66 11.99 7.71
CA LYS A 248 31.33 11.06 6.77
C LYS A 248 31.12 11.41 5.30
N ALA A 249 30.53 12.55 4.97
CA ALA A 249 30.41 13.03 3.60
C ALA A 249 31.81 13.08 2.96
N PRO A 250 32.15 12.15 2.03
CA PRO A 250 33.36 12.34 1.26
C PRO A 250 33.05 13.50 0.33
N THR A 251 33.75 14.61 0.49
CA THR A 251 33.95 15.54 -0.62
C THR A 251 34.60 14.70 -1.73
N VAL A 252 33.80 14.15 -2.64
CA VAL A 252 34.31 13.62 -3.90
C VAL A 252 34.75 14.85 -4.67
N THR A 253 35.95 15.35 -4.35
CA THR A 253 36.67 16.27 -5.22
C THR A 253 36.79 15.54 -6.55
N PRO A 254 36.22 16.07 -7.65
CA PRO A 254 36.40 15.48 -8.96
C PRO A 254 37.90 15.39 -9.21
N VAL A 255 38.44 14.18 -9.22
CA VAL A 255 39.85 13.97 -9.57
C VAL A 255 39.95 14.35 -11.04
N ASP A 256 40.67 15.44 -11.32
CA ASP A 256 40.90 15.92 -12.68
C ASP A 256 41.38 14.73 -13.54
N PRO A 257 40.69 14.40 -14.65
CA PRO A 257 41.09 13.32 -15.54
C PRO A 257 42.55 13.39 -16.00
N ARG A 258 43.15 14.59 -16.00
CA ARG A 258 44.58 14.80 -16.29
C ARG A 258 45.49 14.19 -15.23
N VAL A 259 45.08 14.16 -13.96
CA VAL A 259 45.83 13.53 -12.86
C VAL A 259 45.83 12.01 -13.03
N TYR A 260 44.71 11.43 -13.47
CA TYR A 260 44.63 10.01 -13.76
C TYR A 260 45.53 9.62 -14.94
N ALA A 261 45.57 10.44 -15.99
CA ALA A 261 46.48 10.25 -17.12
C ALA A 261 47.97 10.32 -16.71
N LEU A 262 48.33 11.24 -15.81
CA LEU A 262 49.70 11.39 -15.29
C LEU A 262 50.14 10.19 -14.43
N ILE A 263 49.26 9.63 -13.62
CA ILE A 263 49.55 8.43 -12.80
C ILE A 263 49.80 7.21 -13.71
N LEU A 264 48.96 7.02 -14.74
CA LEU A 264 49.13 5.93 -15.69
C LEU A 264 50.40 6.09 -16.55
N GLN A 265 50.78 7.32 -16.90
CA GLN A 265 52.01 7.59 -17.63
C GLN A 265 53.26 7.35 -16.77
N ALA A 266 53.22 7.65 -15.48
CA ALA A 266 54.32 7.36 -14.55
C ALA A 266 54.51 5.86 -14.31
N GLN A 267 53.42 5.08 -14.24
CA GLN A 267 53.50 3.62 -14.11
C GLN A 267 53.98 2.90 -15.37
N ALA A 268 53.84 3.51 -16.55
CA ALA A 268 54.34 2.95 -17.81
C ALA A 268 55.85 3.22 -18.05
N LEU A 269 56.47 4.06 -17.22
CA LEU A 269 57.89 4.44 -17.31
C LEU A 269 58.79 3.75 -16.27
N LEU A 270 58.22 2.83 -15.47
CA LEU A 270 58.93 1.92 -14.56
C LEU A 270 58.91 0.50 -15.13
#